data_AF-A0A960YWB3-F1
#
_entry.id   AF-A0A960YWB3-F1
#
_cell.length_a   1.000
_cell.length_b   1.000
_cell.length_c   1.000
_cell.angle_alpha   90.00
_cell.angle_beta   90.00
_cell.angle_gamma   90.00
#
_symmetry.space_group_name_H-M   'P 1'
#
loop_
_entity.id
_entity.type
_entity.pdbx_description
1 polymer ?
#
loop_
_entity_poly.entity_id
_entity_poly.type
_entity_poly.pdbx_seq_one_letter_code
_entity_poly.pdbx_strand_id
1 'polypeptide(L)'
;MRAGLTGLIRLRYCAHLALPLLLVLSLTACDSASLSGDFGWARVDDRGIEDPERSLLIATEFRLQRENLYFYDYETIWWTYQIKGSYYNKDEFLAALYENNNTPAPVLYDLRRLQLARNDCCDMIRQKYADLRTGRYLLKIAYKSAVFDQVEFRVVPPEGPRGLIEAEDPDENRLEFDDDNLDEIELYSGI
;
A
#
# COMPACT_ATOMS: atom_id res chain seq x y z
N MET A 1 -19.57 75.27 -35.02
CA MET A 1 -20.82 74.49 -34.88
C MET A 1 -20.53 73.23 -34.07
N ARG A 2 -21.40 72.94 -33.09
CA ARG A 2 -21.53 71.71 -32.28
C ARG A 2 -21.61 70.47 -33.23
N ALA A 3 -21.36 69.21 -32.88
CA ALA A 3 -21.40 68.39 -31.65
C ALA A 3 -20.46 67.16 -31.90
N GLY A 4 -20.04 66.27 -31.00
CA GLY A 4 -20.45 65.87 -29.65
C GLY A 4 -20.46 64.33 -29.59
N LEU A 5 -19.91 63.75 -28.49
CA LEU A 5 -20.11 62.38 -27.95
C LEU A 5 -19.64 61.21 -28.85
N THR A 6 -19.07 60.07 -28.41
CA THR A 6 -19.09 59.31 -27.14
C THR A 6 -18.12 58.13 -27.32
N GLY A 7 -17.65 57.50 -26.24
CA GLY A 7 -17.32 56.07 -26.30
C GLY A 7 -15.96 55.64 -25.76
N LEU A 8 -15.67 55.97 -24.49
CA LEU A 8 -14.83 55.12 -23.65
C LEU A 8 -15.54 53.75 -23.51
N ILE A 9 -15.01 52.70 -24.13
CA ILE A 9 -15.37 51.32 -23.77
C ILE A 9 -14.13 50.61 -23.28
N ARG A 10 -14.10 50.45 -21.96
CA ARG A 10 -13.20 49.60 -21.21
C ARG A 10 -13.36 48.15 -21.70
N LEU A 11 -12.38 47.60 -22.41
CA LEU A 11 -12.19 46.14 -22.47
C LEU A 11 -11.36 45.70 -21.26
N ARG A 12 -12.04 45.62 -20.11
CA ARG A 12 -11.52 45.05 -18.87
C ARG A 12 -12.25 43.75 -18.52
N TYR A 13 -12.54 42.89 -19.50
CA TYR A 13 -13.23 41.62 -19.24
C TYR A 13 -12.80 40.55 -20.26
N CYS A 14 -11.56 40.08 -20.16
CA CYS A 14 -11.15 38.80 -20.77
C CYS A 14 -10.17 38.00 -19.91
N ALA A 15 -9.69 38.54 -18.79
CA ALA A 15 -8.73 37.86 -17.92
C ALA A 15 -9.36 36.93 -16.87
N HIS A 16 -10.70 36.96 -16.68
CA HIS A 16 -11.36 36.20 -15.62
C HIS A 16 -11.96 34.85 -16.07
N LEU A 17 -11.99 34.56 -17.37
CA LEU A 17 -12.50 33.29 -17.89
C LEU A 17 -11.39 32.28 -18.23
N ALA A 18 -10.13 32.72 -18.36
CA ALA A 18 -9.01 31.81 -18.65
C ALA A 18 -8.52 31.03 -17.42
N LEU A 19 -8.67 31.60 -16.21
CA LEU A 19 -8.19 30.99 -14.97
C LEU A 19 -8.98 29.72 -14.55
N PRO A 20 -10.33 29.69 -14.59
CA PRO A 20 -11.06 28.49 -14.18
C PRO A 20 -10.92 27.35 -15.20
N LEU A 21 -10.72 27.64 -16.49
CA LEU A 21 -10.54 26.63 -17.52
C LEU A 21 -9.20 25.88 -17.36
N LEU A 22 -8.14 26.60 -16.98
CA LEU A 22 -6.81 26.02 -16.71
C LEU A 22 -6.82 25.16 -15.44
N LEU A 23 -7.61 25.53 -14.44
CA LEU A 23 -7.74 24.80 -13.18
C LEU A 23 -8.53 23.49 -13.32
N VAL A 24 -9.53 23.46 -14.22
CA VAL A 24 -10.27 22.23 -14.57
C VAL A 24 -9.40 21.27 -15.40
N LEU A 25 -8.55 21.77 -16.30
CA LEU A 25 -7.58 20.95 -17.06
C LEU A 25 -6.49 20.32 -16.19
N SER A 26 -6.10 20.95 -15.08
CA SER A 26 -5.17 20.35 -14.11
C SER A 26 -5.81 19.27 -13.23
N LEU A 27 -7.14 19.22 -13.12
CA LEU A 27 -7.85 18.22 -12.31
C LEU A 27 -8.12 16.91 -13.08
N THR A 28 -8.00 16.90 -14.41
CA THR A 28 -8.19 15.69 -15.24
C THR A 28 -6.88 14.94 -15.52
N ALA A 29 -5.75 15.37 -14.95
CA ALA A 29 -4.45 14.70 -15.10
C ALA A 29 -4.18 13.64 -14.02
N CYS A 30 -5.20 13.24 -13.26
CA CYS A 30 -5.14 12.15 -12.28
C CYS A 30 -6.09 11.02 -12.68
N ASP A 31 -6.00 10.58 -13.93
CA ASP A 31 -6.45 9.25 -14.31
C ASP A 31 -5.22 8.55 -14.91
N SER A 32 -4.27 8.20 -14.04
CA SER A 32 -3.36 7.12 -14.34
C SER A 32 -4.20 5.85 -14.38
N ALA A 33 -4.85 5.60 -15.52
CA ALA A 33 -5.14 4.24 -15.96
C ALA A 33 -3.78 3.55 -16.08
N SER A 34 -3.23 3.16 -14.94
CA SER A 34 -1.98 2.44 -14.84
C SER A 34 -2.18 1.19 -15.67
N LEU A 35 -1.25 0.95 -16.59
CA LEU A 35 -1.07 -0.39 -17.14
C LEU A 35 -0.70 -1.28 -15.94
N SER A 36 -1.70 -1.74 -15.22
CA SER A 36 -1.58 -2.59 -14.04
C SER A 36 -1.77 -4.03 -14.50
N GLY A 37 -0.76 -4.84 -14.22
CA GLY A 37 -0.83 -6.28 -14.33
C GLY A 37 -1.70 -6.88 -13.23
N ASP A 38 -1.86 -8.20 -13.29
CA ASP A 38 -2.61 -8.95 -12.29
C ASP A 38 -1.65 -9.63 -11.31
N PHE A 39 -1.86 -9.40 -10.01
CA PHE A 39 -1.15 -10.12 -8.94
C PHE A 39 -1.89 -11.41 -8.63
N GLY A 40 -1.14 -12.52 -8.63
CA GLY A 40 -1.61 -13.82 -8.17
C GLY A 40 -0.88 -14.24 -6.89
N TRP A 41 -1.58 -14.95 -6.01
CA TRP A 41 -1.05 -15.36 -4.71
C TRP A 41 -1.32 -16.82 -4.44
N ALA A 42 -0.35 -17.46 -3.80
CA ALA A 42 -0.47 -18.78 -3.24
C ALA A 42 0.32 -18.85 -1.93
N ARG A 43 -0.01 -19.80 -1.07
CA ARG A 43 0.61 -19.97 0.23
C ARG A 43 0.88 -21.43 0.48
N VAL A 44 2.00 -21.70 1.14
CA VAL A 44 2.42 -23.04 1.54
C VAL A 44 2.70 -22.97 3.04
N ASP A 45 2.09 -23.87 3.80
CA ASP A 45 2.32 -24.00 5.23
C ASP A 45 3.67 -24.71 5.45
N ASP A 46 4.63 -24.05 6.07
CA ASP A 46 5.97 -24.59 6.30
C ASP A 46 6.13 -25.25 7.69
N ARG A 47 5.05 -25.33 8.48
CA ARG A 47 5.10 -25.93 9.81
C ARG A 47 5.40 -27.42 9.72
N GLY A 48 6.42 -27.85 10.48
CA GLY A 48 6.82 -29.25 10.54
C GLY A 48 7.54 -29.77 9.30
N ILE A 49 7.97 -28.89 8.39
CA ILE A 49 8.73 -29.22 7.19
C ILE A 49 10.19 -28.81 7.40
N GLU A 50 11.12 -29.72 7.17
CA GLU A 50 12.56 -29.44 7.29
C GLU A 50 13.07 -28.61 6.10
N ASP A 51 14.11 -27.80 6.33
CA ASP A 51 14.69 -26.87 5.36
C ASP A 51 14.96 -27.45 3.94
N PRO A 52 15.52 -28.66 3.76
CA PRO A 52 15.72 -29.20 2.42
C PRO A 52 14.40 -29.50 1.70
N GLU A 53 13.38 -29.96 2.42
CA GLU A 53 12.07 -30.31 1.85
C GLU A 53 11.27 -29.06 1.49
N ARG A 54 11.39 -27.98 2.28
CA ARG A 54 10.78 -26.67 1.98
C ARG A 54 11.16 -26.14 0.61
N SER A 55 12.37 -26.43 0.14
CA SER A 55 12.86 -25.99 -1.18
C SER A 55 12.13 -26.66 -2.35
N LEU A 56 11.57 -27.86 -2.13
CA LEU A 56 10.87 -28.66 -3.14
C LEU A 56 9.39 -28.26 -3.26
N LEU A 57 8.85 -27.59 -2.25
CA LEU A 57 7.47 -27.11 -2.28
C LEU A 57 7.35 -25.96 -3.26
N ILE A 58 6.51 -26.15 -4.27
CA ILE A 58 6.23 -25.16 -5.30
C ILE A 58 4.72 -25.00 -5.40
N ALA A 59 4.24 -23.78 -5.25
CA ALA A 59 2.83 -23.47 -5.48
C ALA A 59 2.47 -23.65 -6.96
N THR A 60 1.38 -24.37 -7.22
CA THR A 60 0.86 -24.66 -8.56
C THR A 60 -0.37 -23.82 -8.91
N GLU A 61 -1.17 -23.45 -7.92
CA GLU A 61 -2.43 -22.73 -8.11
C GLU A 61 -2.38 -21.35 -7.46
N PHE A 62 -2.63 -20.31 -8.25
CA PHE A 62 -2.58 -18.91 -7.81
C PHE A 62 -3.97 -18.29 -7.86
N ARG A 63 -4.33 -17.56 -6.80
CA ARG A 63 -5.56 -16.76 -6.74
C ARG A 63 -5.25 -15.32 -7.11
N LEU A 64 -5.94 -14.80 -8.12
CA LEU A 64 -5.80 -13.41 -8.53
C LEU A 64 -6.53 -12.50 -7.54
N GLN A 65 -5.78 -11.66 -6.83
CA GLN A 65 -6.33 -10.78 -5.79
C GLN A 65 -5.35 -9.63 -5.52
N ARG A 66 -5.86 -8.46 -5.16
CA ARG A 66 -5.04 -7.27 -4.84
C ARG A 66 -5.30 -6.67 -3.47
N GLU A 67 -6.47 -6.96 -2.90
CA GLU A 67 -6.95 -6.34 -1.67
C GLU A 67 -7.23 -7.41 -0.61
N ASN A 68 -7.25 -7.03 0.67
CA ASN A 68 -7.54 -7.93 1.78
C ASN A 68 -6.63 -9.17 1.79
N LEU A 69 -5.34 -8.95 1.51
CA LEU A 69 -4.32 -9.99 1.47
C LEU A 69 -3.73 -10.20 2.87
N TYR A 70 -3.97 -11.39 3.43
CA TYR A 70 -3.48 -11.81 4.74
C TYR A 70 -2.78 -13.16 4.61
N PHE A 71 -1.59 -13.24 5.17
CA PHE A 71 -0.75 -14.44 5.22
C PHE A 71 -0.29 -14.67 6.66
N TYR A 72 -0.04 -15.92 7.02
CA TYR A 72 0.54 -16.22 8.33
C TYR A 72 2.07 -16.16 8.28
N ASP A 73 2.70 -15.88 9.42
CA ASP A 73 4.16 -15.82 9.58
C ASP A 73 4.88 -17.16 9.37
N TYR A 74 4.15 -18.27 9.46
CA TYR A 74 4.63 -19.62 9.16
C TYR A 74 4.42 -20.06 7.70
N GLU A 75 3.88 -19.19 6.85
CA GLU A 75 3.61 -19.52 5.44
C GLU A 75 4.71 -18.97 4.52
N THR A 76 5.17 -19.80 3.58
CA THR A 76 5.84 -19.29 2.38
C THR A 76 4.79 -18.67 1.46
N ILE A 77 4.95 -17.37 1.21
CA ILE A 77 4.09 -16.58 0.32
C ILE A 77 4.66 -16.64 -1.08
N TRP A 78 3.95 -17.34 -1.96
CA TRP A 78 4.22 -17.35 -3.38
C TRP A 78 3.41 -16.26 -4.07
N TRP A 79 4.04 -15.51 -4.96
CA TRP A 79 3.36 -14.51 -5.76
C TRP A 79 3.73 -14.60 -7.23
N THR A 80 2.75 -14.26 -8.06
CA THR A 80 2.92 -14.08 -9.50
C THR A 80 2.49 -12.69 -9.90
N TYR A 81 3.07 -12.20 -11.00
CA TYR A 81 2.64 -10.98 -11.63
C TYR A 81 2.53 -11.21 -13.13
N GLN A 82 1.32 -11.05 -13.66
CA GLN A 82 1.05 -11.17 -15.08
C GLN A 82 1.06 -9.78 -15.72
N ILE A 83 1.99 -9.55 -16.63
CA ILE A 83 2.13 -8.26 -17.30
C ILE A 83 1.16 -8.20 -18.48
N LYS A 84 0.32 -7.16 -18.52
CA LYS A 84 -0.59 -6.90 -19.64
C LYS A 84 0.16 -6.08 -20.71
N GLY A 85 0.38 -6.67 -21.88
CA GLY A 85 1.03 -6.02 -23.03
C GLY A 85 2.34 -6.70 -23.46
N SER A 86 2.70 -6.56 -24.74
CA SER A 86 3.68 -7.42 -25.42
C SER A 86 5.05 -6.78 -25.72
N TYR A 87 5.44 -5.69 -25.03
CA TYR A 87 6.63 -4.89 -25.41
C TYR A 87 7.59 -4.52 -24.27
N TYR A 88 7.61 -5.26 -23.16
CA TYR A 88 8.51 -4.95 -22.06
C TYR A 88 9.84 -5.71 -22.17
N ASN A 89 10.94 -5.01 -21.89
CA ASN A 89 12.26 -5.65 -21.77
C ASN A 89 12.35 -6.41 -20.43
N LYS A 90 12.80 -7.66 -20.48
CA LYS A 90 12.78 -8.59 -19.35
C LYS A 90 13.79 -8.22 -18.26
N ASP A 91 14.92 -7.65 -18.63
CA ASP A 91 16.04 -7.40 -17.72
C ASP A 91 15.89 -6.11 -16.90
N GLU A 92 14.79 -5.40 -17.09
CA GLU A 92 14.56 -4.05 -16.56
C GLU A 92 13.52 -4.02 -15.44
N PHE A 93 12.97 -5.18 -15.06
CA PHE A 93 12.03 -5.27 -13.96
C PHE A 93 12.73 -5.53 -12.62
N LEU A 94 12.28 -4.82 -11.60
CA LEU A 94 12.70 -4.98 -10.21
C LEU A 94 11.47 -5.20 -9.32
N ALA A 95 11.61 -6.01 -8.28
CA ALA A 95 10.69 -6.03 -7.15
C ALA A 95 11.40 -5.43 -5.93
N ALA A 96 10.70 -4.52 -5.26
CA ALA A 96 11.12 -3.96 -3.99
C ALA A 96 10.02 -4.22 -2.95
N LEU A 97 10.35 -4.95 -1.89
CA LEU A 97 9.48 -5.18 -0.76
C LEU A 97 9.84 -4.19 0.35
N TYR A 98 8.85 -3.49 0.87
CA TYR A 98 8.98 -2.60 2.00
C TYR A 98 8.17 -3.11 3.18
N GLU A 99 8.72 -2.99 4.38
CA GLU A 99 8.04 -3.20 5.65
C GLU A 99 7.52 -1.85 6.18
N ASN A 100 6.25 -1.82 6.62
CA ASN A 100 5.55 -0.62 7.08
C ASN A 100 4.94 -0.82 8.48
N ASN A 101 5.80 -1.19 9.43
CA ASN A 101 5.47 -1.49 10.81
C ASN A 101 5.69 -0.28 11.73
N ASN A 102 4.71 0.63 11.73
CA ASN A 102 4.62 1.79 12.63
C ASN A 102 5.83 2.75 12.61
N THR A 103 6.66 2.69 11.56
CA THR A 103 7.75 3.63 11.34
C THR A 103 7.26 4.87 10.57
N PRO A 104 7.87 6.05 10.76
CA PRO A 104 7.50 7.26 10.01
C PRO A 104 7.68 7.12 8.49
N ALA A 105 8.57 6.21 8.06
CA ALA A 105 8.81 5.88 6.67
C ALA A 105 8.94 4.36 6.49
N PRO A 106 8.37 3.77 5.40
CA PRO A 106 8.57 2.36 5.09
C PRO A 106 10.05 2.01 4.91
N VAL A 107 10.47 0.88 5.46
CA VAL A 107 11.84 0.39 5.40
C VAL A 107 11.97 -0.62 4.27
N LEU A 108 12.99 -0.47 3.42
CA LEU A 108 13.26 -1.45 2.36
C LEU A 108 13.70 -2.78 3.00
N TYR A 109 12.91 -3.83 2.77
CA TYR A 109 13.16 -5.17 3.28
C TYR A 109 13.92 -6.03 2.26
N ASP A 110 13.55 -5.94 0.98
CA ASP A 110 14.16 -6.73 -0.10
C ASP A 110 14.13 -5.97 -1.44
N LEU A 111 15.15 -6.15 -2.27
CA LEU A 111 15.26 -5.59 -3.61
C LEU A 111 15.91 -6.61 -4.54
N ARG A 112 15.18 -7.05 -5.57
CA ARG A 112 15.66 -8.08 -6.50
C ARG A 112 15.29 -7.77 -7.96
N ARG A 113 16.14 -8.24 -8.87
CA ARG A 113 15.83 -8.28 -10.31
C ARG A 113 14.83 -9.41 -10.58
N LEU A 114 13.86 -9.12 -11.44
CA LEU A 114 12.84 -10.09 -11.83
C LEU A 114 13.21 -10.71 -13.17
N GLN A 115 12.98 -12.01 -13.28
CA GLN A 115 13.09 -12.73 -14.54
C GLN A 115 11.69 -13.06 -15.05
N LEU A 116 11.37 -12.62 -16.26
CA LEU A 116 10.09 -12.90 -16.90
C LEU A 116 10.12 -14.30 -17.51
N ALA A 117 9.36 -15.22 -16.92
CA ALA A 117 9.04 -16.49 -17.54
C ALA A 117 8.10 -16.22 -18.73
N ARG A 118 8.49 -16.65 -19.94
CA ARG A 118 7.63 -16.57 -21.11
C ARG A 118 6.75 -17.81 -21.16
N ASN A 119 5.44 -17.61 -21.08
CA ASN A 119 4.48 -18.61 -21.52
C ASN A 119 3.90 -18.16 -22.87
N ASP A 120 3.30 -19.09 -23.62
CA ASP A 120 2.82 -18.84 -24.98
C ASP A 120 1.78 -17.69 -25.08
N CYS A 121 1.08 -17.36 -23.98
CA CYS A 121 0.05 -16.32 -23.98
C CYS A 121 0.42 -15.05 -23.17
N CYS A 122 1.38 -15.11 -22.25
CA CYS A 122 1.72 -13.98 -21.40
C CYS A 122 3.12 -14.09 -20.78
N ASP A 123 3.73 -12.93 -20.53
CA ASP A 123 4.92 -12.83 -19.68
C ASP A 123 4.48 -12.81 -18.22
N MET A 124 5.04 -13.73 -17.43
CA MET A 124 4.70 -13.92 -16.02
C MET A 124 5.97 -13.88 -15.18
N ILE A 125 5.91 -13.18 -14.06
CA ILE A 125 6.90 -13.26 -13.00
C ILE A 125 6.38 -14.22 -11.93
N ARG A 126 7.24 -15.06 -11.38
CA ARG A 126 6.95 -15.91 -10.21
C ARG A 126 8.07 -15.79 -9.20
N GLN A 127 7.73 -15.53 -7.96
CA GLN A 127 8.67 -15.33 -6.85
C GLN A 127 8.05 -15.80 -5.53
N LYS A 128 8.85 -15.81 -4.47
CA LYS A 128 8.40 -16.14 -3.12
C LYS A 128 9.07 -15.27 -2.05
N TYR A 129 8.41 -15.20 -0.90
CA TYR A 129 8.93 -14.73 0.38
C TYR A 129 8.66 -15.81 1.42
N ALA A 130 9.64 -16.12 2.26
CA ALA A 130 9.52 -17.03 3.39
C ALA A 130 9.98 -16.28 4.65
N ASP A 131 9.52 -16.73 5.82
CA ASP A 131 9.94 -16.22 7.13
C ASP A 131 9.76 -14.70 7.31
N LEU A 132 8.72 -14.13 6.69
CA LEU A 132 8.38 -12.73 6.92
C LEU A 132 7.81 -12.56 8.33
N ARG A 133 8.29 -11.52 9.03
CA ARG A 133 7.75 -11.17 10.35
C ARG A 133 6.33 -10.64 10.22
N THR A 134 5.55 -10.79 11.28
CA THR A 134 4.24 -10.14 11.41
C THR A 134 4.35 -8.64 11.10
N GLY A 135 3.44 -8.14 10.26
CA GLY A 135 3.50 -6.75 9.84
C GLY A 135 2.74 -6.40 8.57
N ARG A 136 2.83 -5.11 8.19
CA ARG A 136 2.32 -4.59 6.92
C ARG A 136 3.45 -4.49 5.91
N TYR A 137 3.19 -4.95 4.70
CA TYR A 137 4.17 -4.94 3.62
C TYR A 137 3.62 -4.28 2.36
N LEU A 138 4.50 -3.58 1.66
CA LEU A 138 4.23 -2.96 0.36
C LEU A 138 5.20 -3.52 -0.67
N LEU A 139 4.68 -4.30 -1.61
CA LEU A 139 5.43 -4.80 -2.75
C LEU A 139 5.29 -3.82 -3.92
N LYS A 140 6.41 -3.32 -4.43
CA LYS A 140 6.48 -2.49 -5.62
C LYS A 140 7.18 -3.23 -6.74
N ILE A 141 6.57 -3.24 -7.92
CA ILE A 141 7.18 -3.64 -9.18
C ILE A 141 7.64 -2.37 -9.87
N ALA A 142 8.90 -2.31 -10.27
CA ALA A 142 9.46 -1.19 -11.01
C ALA A 142 9.93 -1.66 -12.39
N TYR A 143 9.80 -0.77 -13.38
CA TYR A 143 10.31 -0.95 -14.75
C TYR A 143 11.08 0.30 -15.15
N LYS A 144 12.31 0.14 -15.66
CA LYS A 144 13.19 1.28 -16.01
C LYS A 144 13.35 2.32 -14.88
N SER A 145 13.47 1.83 -13.64
CA SER A 145 13.61 2.66 -12.43
C SER A 145 12.41 3.53 -12.06
N ALA A 146 11.25 3.32 -12.69
CA ALA A 146 9.98 3.92 -12.29
C ALA A 146 9.07 2.86 -11.66
N VAL A 147 8.32 3.23 -10.62
CA VAL A 147 7.29 2.34 -10.06
C VAL A 147 6.24 2.08 -11.13
N PHE A 148 6.08 0.81 -11.47
CA PHE A 148 5.17 0.33 -12.50
C PHE A 148 3.84 -0.08 -11.88
N ASP A 149 3.89 -0.84 -10.78
CA ASP A 149 2.70 -1.31 -10.07
C ASP A 149 3.05 -1.60 -8.60
N GLN A 150 2.04 -1.68 -7.73
CA GLN A 150 2.23 -1.95 -6.32
C GLN A 150 1.03 -2.63 -5.66
N VAL A 151 1.29 -3.37 -4.59
CA VAL A 151 0.27 -4.09 -3.82
C VAL A 151 0.67 -4.18 -2.35
N GLU A 152 -0.33 -4.08 -1.48
CA GLU A 152 -0.16 -4.19 -0.03
C GLU A 152 -0.69 -5.53 0.47
N PHE A 153 0.00 -6.11 1.45
CA PHE A 153 -0.46 -7.29 2.17
C PHE A 153 -0.03 -7.24 3.63
N ARG A 154 -0.63 -8.11 4.44
CA ARG A 154 -0.30 -8.25 5.86
C ARG A 154 0.15 -9.66 6.18
N VAL A 155 1.18 -9.75 7.01
CA VAL A 155 1.57 -10.98 7.69
C VAL A 155 1.02 -10.92 9.11
N VAL A 156 0.28 -11.92 9.52
CA VAL A 156 -0.39 -12.02 10.83
C VAL A 156 0.18 -13.20 11.60
N PRO A 157 0.11 -13.17 12.95
CA PRO A 157 0.54 -14.31 13.74
C PRO A 157 -0.48 -15.47 13.60
N PRO A 158 -0.17 -16.69 14.08
CA PRO A 158 -1.01 -17.88 13.90
C PRO A 158 -2.45 -17.74 14.41
N GLU A 159 -2.68 -16.87 15.40
CA GLU A 159 -3.99 -16.53 15.98
C GLU A 159 -4.86 -15.71 15.00
N GLY A 160 -4.26 -15.27 13.90
CA GLY A 160 -4.90 -14.51 12.83
C GLY A 160 -4.95 -13.01 13.09
N PRO A 161 -5.69 -12.26 12.27
CA PRO A 161 -5.73 -10.81 12.33
C PRO A 161 -6.22 -10.25 13.68
N ARG A 162 -6.92 -11.05 14.48
CA ARG A 162 -7.39 -10.68 15.83
C ARG A 162 -6.26 -10.66 16.86
N GLY A 163 -5.25 -11.53 16.70
CA GLY A 163 -4.07 -11.56 17.59
C GLY A 163 -3.19 -10.32 17.50
N LEU A 164 -3.33 -9.52 16.43
CA LEU A 164 -2.66 -8.22 16.32
C LEU A 164 -3.20 -7.18 17.31
N ILE A 165 -4.46 -7.32 17.76
CA ILE A 165 -5.11 -6.37 18.68
C ILE A 165 -4.67 -6.64 20.13
N GLU A 166 -4.30 -7.88 20.45
CA GLU A 166 -3.87 -8.27 21.80
C GLU A 166 -2.39 -7.95 22.09
N ALA A 167 -1.60 -7.66 21.05
CA ALA A 167 -0.19 -7.26 21.18
C ALA A 167 0.00 -5.73 21.34
N GLU A 168 -1.06 -4.94 21.19
CA GLU A 168 -1.09 -3.53 21.61
C GLU A 168 -1.59 -3.51 23.05
N ASP A 169 -0.65 -3.46 24.00
CA ASP A 169 -0.90 -3.43 25.44
C ASP A 169 -1.99 -2.39 25.78
N PRO A 170 -3.16 -2.78 26.33
CA PRO A 170 -4.22 -1.83 26.68
C PRO A 170 -3.92 -1.05 27.97
N ASP A 171 -2.76 -1.24 28.58
CA ASP A 171 -2.49 -0.80 29.97
C ASP A 171 -1.72 0.53 30.09
N GLU A 172 -1.71 1.38 29.06
CA GLU A 172 -1.19 2.76 29.19
C GLU A 172 -2.24 3.81 29.57
N ASN A 173 -3.52 3.42 29.74
CA ASN A 173 -4.60 4.34 30.13
C ASN A 173 -5.41 3.87 31.35
N ARG A 174 -4.82 3.05 32.22
CA ARG A 174 -5.34 2.91 33.58
C ARG A 174 -4.90 4.13 34.39
N LEU A 175 -5.66 5.22 34.25
CA LEU A 175 -5.63 6.30 35.23
C LEU A 175 -5.93 5.66 36.59
N GLU A 176 -4.89 5.55 37.43
CA GLU A 176 -5.04 5.31 38.86
C GLU A 176 -5.91 6.45 39.40
N PHE A 177 -7.20 6.18 39.58
CA PHE A 177 -8.02 6.98 40.46
C PHE A 177 -7.58 6.62 41.87
N ASP A 178 -6.72 7.46 42.46
CA ASP A 178 -6.43 7.45 43.88
C ASP A 178 -7.75 7.70 44.64
N ASP A 179 -8.39 6.63 45.11
CA ASP A 179 -9.63 6.63 45.91
C ASP A 179 -9.32 6.83 47.41
N ASP A 180 -8.41 7.76 47.72
CA ASP A 180 -7.91 8.01 49.08
C ASP A 180 -7.97 9.50 49.47
N ASN A 181 -9.02 10.21 49.07
CA ASN A 181 -9.30 11.53 49.66
C ASN A 181 -10.80 11.82 49.78
N LEU A 182 -11.45 11.14 50.74
CA LEU A 182 -12.85 11.35 51.13
C LEU A 182 -13.04 12.21 52.39
N ASP A 183 -12.04 13.00 52.81
CA ASP A 183 -12.11 13.76 54.06
C ASP A 183 -11.82 15.26 53.89
N GLU A 184 -12.46 15.96 52.93
CA GLU A 184 -12.52 17.43 52.99
C GLU A 184 -13.70 18.05 52.21
N ILE A 185 -14.95 17.71 52.56
CA ILE A 185 -16.11 18.53 52.20
C ILE A 185 -17.02 18.72 53.42
N GLU A 186 -16.49 19.30 54.49
CA GLU A 186 -17.30 20.01 55.48
C GLU A 186 -16.58 21.28 55.92
N LEU A 187 -16.70 22.35 55.14
CA LEU A 187 -16.87 23.69 55.70
C LEU A 187 -17.23 24.68 54.59
N TYR A 188 -18.16 25.58 54.90
CA TYR A 188 -18.63 26.71 54.10
C TYR A 188 -19.82 26.47 53.14
N SER A 189 -21.00 26.30 53.74
CA SER A 189 -22.11 27.21 53.44
C SER A 189 -23.15 27.21 54.57
N GLY A 190 -22.77 27.78 55.71
CA GLY A 190 -23.72 28.44 56.60
C GLY A 190 -23.56 29.95 56.40
N ILE A 191 -24.47 30.54 55.63
CA ILE A 191 -25.10 31.88 55.70
C ILE A 191 -26.08 31.96 54.53
#